data_AF-A0AB34AB49-F1
#
_entry.id   AF-A0AB34AB49-F1
#
_cell.length_a   1.000
_cell.length_b   1.000
_cell.length_c   1.000
_cell.angle_alpha   90.00
_cell.angle_beta   90.00
_cell.angle_gamma   90.00
#
_symmetry.space_group_name_H-M   'P 1'
#
loop_
_entity.id
_entity.type
_entity.pdbx_description
1 polymer ?
#
loop_
_entity_poly.entity_id
_entity_poly.type
_entity_poly.pdbx_seq_one_letter_code
_entity_poly.pdbx_strand_id
1 'polypeptide(L)'
;MKFILFVLVVGGIGYYAYKAKQDGKPVGHIIGVIISSLVALGIWGLKEDSDRRVGNQKIMQQIHQASGRDLMVRYDQLDNQRDHDMKIAIDQELQRRYGDNWRKMNF
;
A
#
# COMPACT_ATOMS: atom_id res chain seq x y z
N MET A 1 -14.77 2.82 0.66
CA MET A 1 -15.05 1.49 1.26
C MET A 1 -14.36 1.29 2.62
N LYS A 2 -13.03 1.47 2.74
CA LYS A 2 -12.28 1.30 4.02
C LYS A 2 -12.71 2.26 5.15
N PHE A 3 -13.07 3.50 4.81
CA PHE A 3 -13.51 4.52 5.78
C PHE A 3 -14.80 4.13 6.53
N ILE A 4 -15.79 3.56 5.83
CA ILE A 4 -17.06 3.14 6.44
C ILE A 4 -16.82 2.00 7.45
N LEU A 5 -15.92 1.07 7.11
CA LEU A 5 -15.53 -0.03 8.00
C LEU A 5 -14.88 0.51 9.28
N PHE A 6 -14.00 1.50 9.15
CA PHE A 6 -13.36 2.15 10.30
C PHE A 6 -14.37 2.84 11.22
N VAL A 7 -15.34 3.57 10.64
CA VAL A 7 -16.41 4.22 11.40
C VAL A 7 -17.30 3.21 12.12
N LEU A 8 -17.63 2.07 11.49
CA LEU A 8 -18.39 0.99 12.13
C LEU A 8 -17.62 0.35 13.31
N VAL A 9 -16.31 0.16 13.19
CA VAL A 9 -15.48 -0.39 14.27
C VAL A 9 -15.39 0.58 15.44
N VAL A 10 -15.09 1.86 15.19
CA VAL A 10 -15.00 2.88 16.26
C VAL A 10 -16.37 3.12 16.90
N GLY A 11 -17.43 3.20 16.10
CA GLY A 11 -18.80 3.32 16.59
C GLY A 11 -19.24 2.09 17.40
N GLY A 12 -18.88 0.89 16.96
CA GLY A 12 -19.16 -0.36 17.67
C GLY A 12 -18.43 -0.45 19.01
N ILE A 13 -17.16 -0.05 19.08
CA ILE A 13 -16.39 0.00 20.33
C ILE A 13 -16.97 1.07 21.28
N GLY A 14 -17.33 2.24 20.76
CA GLY A 14 -17.96 3.32 21.53
C GLY A 14 -19.31 2.90 22.12
N TYR A 15 -20.16 2.26 21.32
CA TYR A 15 -21.44 1.70 21.77
C TYR A 15 -21.25 0.57 22.79
N TYR A 16 -20.28 -0.32 22.55
CA TYR A 16 -19.95 -1.40 23.48
C TYR A 16 -19.45 -0.88 24.82
N ALA A 17 -18.58 0.13 24.84
CA ALA A 17 -18.10 0.75 26.07
C ALA A 17 -19.22 1.45 26.84
N TYR A 18 -20.12 2.15 26.14
CA TYR A 18 -21.31 2.77 26.72
C TYR A 18 -22.23 1.72 27.37
N LYS A 19 -22.51 0.62 26.67
CA LYS A 19 -23.38 -0.46 27.16
C LYS A 19 -22.72 -1.29 28.27
N ALA A 20 -21.44 -1.61 28.13
CA ALA A 20 -20.67 -2.36 29.14
C ALA A 20 -20.56 -1.61 30.47
N LYS A 21 -20.54 -0.27 30.44
CA LYS A 21 -20.60 0.58 31.64
C LYS A 21 -21.97 0.50 32.34
N GLN A 22 -23.06 0.33 31.59
CA GLN A 22 -24.42 0.16 32.14
C GLN A 22 -24.66 -1.26 32.67
N ASP A 23 -24.11 -2.27 31.98
CA ASP A 23 -24.26 -3.69 32.32
C ASP A 23 -23.32 -4.13 33.47
N GLY A 24 -22.58 -3.21 34.10
CA GLY A 24 -21.66 -3.50 35.21
C GLY A 24 -20.51 -4.44 34.85
N LYS A 25 -20.15 -4.54 33.55
CA LYS A 25 -19.10 -5.45 33.11
C LYS A 25 -17.74 -5.03 33.65
N PRO A 26 -16.87 -6.00 34.00
CA PRO A 26 -15.55 -5.69 34.54
C PRO A 26 -14.72 -4.92 33.50
N VAL A 27 -14.07 -3.85 33.95
CA VAL A 27 -13.25 -2.94 33.12
C VAL A 27 -12.20 -3.71 32.29
N GLY A 28 -11.68 -4.82 32.83
CA GLY A 28 -10.75 -5.70 32.11
C GLY A 28 -11.30 -6.28 30.80
N HIS A 29 -12.61 -6.53 30.72
CA HIS A 29 -13.25 -7.01 29.50
C HIS A 29 -13.34 -5.91 28.43
N ILE A 30 -13.59 -4.67 28.84
CA ILE A 30 -13.60 -3.50 27.93
C ILE A 30 -12.20 -3.25 27.37
N ILE A 31 -11.18 -3.27 28.24
CA ILE A 31 -9.78 -3.12 27.85
C ILE A 31 -9.36 -4.24 26.88
N GLY A 32 -9.77 -5.48 27.13
CA GLY A 32 -9.49 -6.62 26.24
C GLY A 32 -10.03 -6.44 24.82
N VAL A 33 -11.25 -5.89 24.68
CA VAL A 33 -11.86 -5.59 23.37
C VAL A 33 -11.11 -4.48 22.63
N ILE A 34 -10.69 -3.44 23.34
CA ILE A 34 -9.91 -2.33 22.75
C ILE A 34 -8.55 -2.84 22.26
N ILE A 35 -7.81 -3.59 23.09
CA ILE A 35 -6.52 -4.16 22.72
C ILE A 35 -6.66 -5.09 21.51
N SER A 36 -7.64 -6.00 21.52
CA SER A 36 -7.89 -6.93 20.41
C SER A 36 -8.20 -6.18 19.10
N SER A 37 -8.93 -5.06 19.18
CA SER A 37 -9.25 -4.22 18.02
C SER A 37 -8.00 -3.50 17.48
N LEU A 38 -7.14 -2.99 18.36
CA LEU A 38 -5.85 -2.37 17.97
C LEU A 38 -4.92 -3.38 17.30
N VAL A 39 -4.83 -4.60 17.84
CA VAL A 39 -4.03 -5.69 17.24
C VAL A 39 -4.57 -6.06 15.85
N ALA A 40 -5.89 -6.19 15.70
CA ALA A 40 -6.51 -6.47 14.41
C ALA A 40 -6.22 -5.37 13.36
N LEU A 41 -6.29 -4.09 13.76
CA LEU A 41 -5.92 -2.97 12.89
C LEU A 41 -4.44 -2.98 12.53
N GLY A 42 -3.55 -3.31 13.48
CA GLY A 42 -2.12 -3.44 13.23
C GLY A 42 -1.78 -4.55 12.24
N ILE A 43 -2.36 -5.74 12.41
CA ILE A 43 -2.19 -6.86 11.46
C ILE A 43 -2.70 -6.48 10.06
N TRP A 44 -3.83 -5.77 9.99
CA TRP A 44 -4.39 -5.34 8.71
C TRP A 44 -3.52 -4.30 8.01
N GLY A 45 -2.94 -3.36 8.76
CA GLY A 45 -1.96 -2.40 8.24
C GLY A 45 -0.70 -3.09 7.70
N LEU A 46 -0.14 -4.04 8.45
CA LEU A 46 1.01 -4.83 8.01
C LEU A 46 0.71 -5.65 6.75
N LYS A 47 -0.51 -6.19 6.63
CA LYS A 47 -0.94 -6.93 5.44
C LYS A 47 -1.05 -6.01 4.22
N GLU A 48 -1.59 -4.82 4.37
CA GLU A 48 -1.70 -3.84 3.28
C GLU A 48 -0.31 -3.38 2.78
N ASP A 49 0.64 -3.16 3.70
CA ASP A 49 2.02 -2.85 3.34
C ASP A 49 2.71 -4.02 2.63
N SER A 50 2.45 -5.26 3.07
CA SER A 50 2.95 -6.46 2.40
C SER A 50 2.38 -6.61 0.98
N ASP A 51 1.07 -6.47 0.81
CA ASP A 51 0.41 -6.57 -0.50
C ASP A 51 0.93 -5.51 -1.48
N ARG A 52 1.21 -4.28 -0.99
CA ARG A 52 1.86 -3.23 -1.77
C ARG A 52 3.30 -3.59 -2.17
N ARG A 53 4.10 -4.14 -1.24
CA ARG A 53 5.47 -4.56 -1.52
C ARG A 53 5.53 -5.71 -2.52
N VAL A 54 4.66 -6.71 -2.40
CA VAL A 54 4.55 -7.83 -3.36
C VAL A 54 4.09 -7.33 -4.73
N GLY A 55 3.14 -6.38 -4.78
CA GLY A 55 2.75 -5.69 -6.01
C GLY A 55 3.93 -4.99 -6.68
N ASN A 56 4.70 -4.21 -5.93
CA ASN A 56 5.89 -3.50 -6.42
C ASN A 56 7.00 -4.45 -6.89
N GLN A 57 7.18 -5.60 -6.24
CA GLN A 57 8.15 -6.61 -6.70
C GLN A 57 7.79 -7.20 -8.06
N LYS A 58 6.50 -7.48 -8.30
CA LYS A 58 6.04 -7.97 -9.61
C LYS A 58 6.22 -6.92 -10.71
N ILE A 59 5.98 -5.65 -10.39
CA ILE A 59 6.24 -4.52 -11.29
C ILE A 59 7.72 -4.44 -11.65
N MET A 60 8.62 -4.55 -10.66
CA MET A 60 10.06 -4.55 -10.88
C MET A 60 10.54 -5.72 -11.74
N GLN A 61 9.98 -6.92 -11.53
CA GLN A 61 10.29 -8.08 -12.39
C GLN A 61 9.83 -7.87 -13.83
N GLN A 62 8.64 -7.29 -14.04
CA GLN A 62 8.17 -6.95 -15.39
C GLN A 62 9.05 -5.90 -16.06
N ILE A 63 9.51 -4.89 -15.33
CA ILE A 63 10.43 -3.85 -15.82
C ILE A 63 11.78 -4.46 -16.20
N HIS A 64 12.31 -5.36 -15.37
CA HIS A 64 13.56 -6.04 -15.67
C HIS A 64 13.47 -6.95 -16.90
N GLN A 65 12.31 -7.58 -17.15
CA GLN A 65 12.10 -8.44 -18.31
C GLN A 65 11.64 -7.70 -19.57
N ALA A 66 11.19 -6.44 -19.46
CA ALA A 66 10.72 -5.65 -20.58
C ALA A 66 11.85 -5.28 -21.55
N SER A 67 11.52 -5.14 -22.83
CA SER A 67 12.44 -4.62 -23.83
C SER A 67 12.71 -3.13 -23.59
N GLY A 68 13.86 -2.61 -24.03
CA GLY A 68 14.18 -1.18 -23.86
C GLY A 68 13.13 -0.25 -24.47
N ARG A 69 12.51 -0.66 -25.57
CA ARG A 69 11.43 0.08 -26.24
C ARG A 69 10.14 0.09 -25.41
N ASP A 70 9.74 -1.06 -24.87
CA ASP A 70 8.55 -1.15 -24.01
C ASP A 70 8.73 -0.34 -22.73
N LEU A 71 9.95 -0.31 -22.19
CA LEU A 71 10.31 0.51 -21.04
C LEU A 71 10.13 2.00 -21.32
N MET A 72 10.52 2.50 -22.50
CA MET A 72 10.33 3.91 -22.86
C MET A 72 8.87 4.27 -23.11
N VAL A 73 8.12 3.44 -23.83
CA VAL A 73 6.68 3.66 -24.02
C VAL A 73 5.96 3.72 -22.67
N ARG A 74 6.35 2.85 -21.73
CA ARG A 74 5.79 2.85 -20.38
C ARG A 74 6.25 4.06 -19.56
N TYR A 75 7.49 4.53 -19.75
CA TYR A 75 8.00 5.75 -19.13
C TYR A 75 7.20 6.99 -19.55
N ASP A 76 6.89 7.10 -20.84
CA ASP A 76 6.13 8.22 -21.41
C ASP A 76 4.66 8.20 -21.01
N GLN A 77 4.10 7.02 -20.70
CA GLN A 77 2.74 6.86 -20.22
C GLN A 77 2.59 7.17 -18.71
N LEU A 78 3.68 7.29 -17.96
CA LEU A 78 3.68 7.60 -16.53
C LEU A 78 3.62 9.10 -16.29
N ASP A 79 2.44 9.68 -16.57
CA ASP A 79 2.18 11.12 -16.48
C ASP A 79 1.55 11.57 -15.15
N ASN A 80 1.26 10.66 -14.23
CA ASN A 80 0.62 10.98 -12.95
C ASN A 80 1.49 10.56 -11.76
N GLN A 81 1.66 11.46 -10.79
CA GLN A 81 2.52 11.39 -9.59
C GLN A 81 2.46 10.09 -8.76
N ARG A 82 1.49 9.21 -9.00
CA ARG A 82 1.28 7.97 -8.26
C ARG A 82 2.34 6.90 -8.51
N ASP A 83 3.02 6.96 -9.65
CA ASP A 83 3.97 5.95 -10.08
C ASP A 83 5.42 6.47 -10.14
N HIS A 84 5.74 7.44 -9.28
CA HIS A 84 7.08 8.03 -9.23
C HIS A 84 8.19 6.98 -9.03
N ASP A 85 7.96 6.01 -8.16
CA ASP A 85 8.89 4.90 -7.91
C ASP A 85 9.06 4.01 -9.15
N MET A 86 7.99 3.81 -9.92
CA MET A 86 8.03 3.03 -11.16
C MET A 86 8.82 3.76 -12.24
N LYS A 87 8.66 5.08 -12.32
CA LYS A 87 9.41 5.93 -13.25
C LYS A 87 10.91 5.92 -12.94
N ILE A 88 11.29 6.02 -11.66
CA ILE A 88 12.70 5.93 -11.22
C ILE A 88 13.30 4.56 -11.59
N ALA A 89 12.56 3.48 -11.38
CA ALA A 89 13.03 2.13 -11.68
C ALA A 89 13.28 1.91 -13.18
N ILE A 90 12.38 2.42 -14.02
CA ILE A 90 12.53 2.37 -15.48
C ILE A 90 13.73 3.23 -15.91
N ASP A 91 13.91 4.41 -15.32
CA ASP A 91 15.06 5.30 -15.56
C ASP A 91 16.40 4.59 -15.29
N GLN A 92 16.51 3.91 -14.15
CA GLN A 92 17.70 3.15 -13.76
C GLN A 92 17.99 1.98 -14.70
N GLU A 93 16.97 1.22 -15.10
CA GLU A 93 17.16 0.08 -16.00
C GLU A 93 17.51 0.52 -17.44
N LEU A 94 16.93 1.62 -17.92
CA LEU A 94 17.30 2.22 -19.21
C LEU A 94 18.72 2.79 -19.19
N GLN A 95 19.11 3.47 -18.09
CA GLN A 95 20.48 3.95 -17.89
C GLN A 95 21.47 2.78 -17.81
N ARG A 96 21.11 1.68 -17.15
CA ARG A 96 21.96 0.47 -17.08
C ARG A 96 22.19 -0.15 -18.47
N ARG A 97 21.17 -0.16 -19.34
CA ARG A 97 21.23 -0.83 -20.66
C ARG A 97 21.87 0.03 -21.75
N TYR A 98 21.58 1.32 -21.75
CA TYR A 98 21.89 2.20 -22.87
C TYR A 98 22.75 3.41 -22.47
N GLY A 99 23.10 3.53 -21.17
CA GLY A 99 23.83 4.69 -20.63
C GLY A 99 23.06 5.99 -20.78
N ASP A 100 23.69 7.14 -20.55
CA ASP A 100 23.02 8.45 -20.59
C ASP A 100 22.43 8.84 -21.98
N ASN A 101 22.72 8.03 -23.01
CA ASN A 101 22.19 8.20 -24.36
C ASN A 101 20.75 7.70 -24.52
N TRP A 102 20.21 6.93 -23.57
CA TRP A 102 18.85 6.40 -23.66
C TRP A 102 17.79 7.50 -23.86
N ARG A 103 18.01 8.69 -23.27
CA ARG A 103 17.12 9.87 -23.43
C ARG A 103 17.20 10.53 -24.81
N LYS A 104 18.20 10.18 -25.62
CA LYS A 104 18.42 10.71 -26.98
C LYS A 104 18.10 9.68 -28.06
N MET A 105 17.78 8.46 -27.65
CA MET A 105 17.41 7.41 -28.58
C MET A 105 15.96 7.65 -29.05
N ASN A 106 15.79 7.80 -30.35
CA ASN A 106 14.48 7.81 -31.00
C ASN A 106 14.11 6.35 -31.30
N PHE A 107 13.22 5.78 -30.49
CA PHE A 107 12.72 4.40 -30.62
C PHE A 107 11.40 4.30 -31.41
#